data_AF-A0A7C1FWP0-F1
#
_entry.id   AF-A0A7C1FWP0-F1
#
_cell.length_a   1.000
_cell.length_b   1.000
_cell.length_c   1.000
_cell.angle_alpha   90.00
_cell.angle_beta   90.00
_cell.angle_gamma   90.00
#
_symmetry.space_group_name_H-M   'P 1'
#
loop_
_entity.id
_entity.type
_entity.pdbx_description
1 polymer ?
#
loop_
_entity_poly.entity_id
_entity_poly.type
_entity_poly.pdbx_seq_one_letter_code
_entity_poly.pdbx_strand_id
1 'polypeptide(L)'
;MGGRWRWRASPVWAARSPSCCRSPARSSPRRHPLDSPDLVWRACKMQRGDFGTLQELAQYIVQLERGYTEKIFHALYKNAGNIQAWYNEPNKVPKTWAGKMIIRPGEPSPWEQVGEIVIVGVINREFPEWFPVGLPIGSETRLSSPDAVIHIDVKTHKEGDTDLDRTQDVRPEQISSDEDENYLQDARGLLGDSPPKLPPYYEFGPNLLKITISAFVICVYEVNEAEGYQYLTRMQLFTVPNGILRTVHDYTDIFQAGKDGRQGHRYRINLPALANHEVWRWREIRYKEYGFEVTK
;
A
#
# COMPACT_ATOMS: atom_id res chain seq x y z
N MET A 1 30.96 -13.45 -27.65
CA MET A 1 32.18 -13.20 -26.85
C MET A 1 31.77 -12.44 -25.60
N GLY A 2 31.70 -13.13 -24.46
CA GLY A 2 31.18 -12.59 -23.20
C GLY A 2 32.23 -11.83 -22.42
N GLY A 3 31.98 -10.55 -22.15
CA GLY A 3 32.78 -9.72 -21.24
C GLY A 3 32.26 -9.83 -19.81
N ARG A 4 33.02 -10.49 -18.92
CA ARG A 4 32.83 -10.42 -17.47
C ARG A 4 33.53 -9.18 -16.93
N TRP A 5 32.77 -8.26 -16.34
CA TRP A 5 33.31 -7.18 -15.52
C TRP A 5 33.57 -7.71 -14.11
N ARG A 6 34.85 -7.75 -13.69
CA ARG A 6 35.26 -8.01 -12.31
C ARG A 6 35.48 -6.67 -11.59
N TRP A 7 34.70 -6.42 -10.55
CA TRP A 7 35.01 -5.37 -9.57
C TRP A 7 36.11 -5.86 -8.63
N ARG A 8 37.25 -5.15 -8.58
CA ARG A 8 38.28 -5.31 -7.55
C ARG A 8 38.01 -4.30 -6.43
N ALA A 9 37.72 -4.79 -5.23
CA ALA A 9 37.84 -4.00 -4.01
C ALA A 9 39.33 -3.88 -3.63
N SER A 10 39.80 -2.67 -3.33
CA SER A 10 41.12 -2.44 -2.71
C SER A 10 40.93 -2.15 -1.21
N PRO A 11 41.73 -2.74 -0.32
CA PRO A 11 41.62 -2.52 1.12
C PRO A 11 42.73 -1.59 1.67
N VAL A 12 42.51 -1.17 2.93
CA VAL A 12 43.48 -0.66 3.92
C VAL A 12 43.93 0.79 3.77
N TRP A 13 43.61 1.62 4.77
CA TRP A 13 44.60 2.44 5.51
C TRP A 13 44.23 2.50 6.99
N ALA A 14 45.19 2.16 7.83
CA ALA A 14 45.10 2.10 9.28
C ALA A 14 45.74 3.32 9.95
N ALA A 15 45.17 3.66 11.11
CA ALA A 15 45.77 4.20 12.33
C ALA A 15 46.88 5.28 12.27
N ARG A 16 46.61 6.42 12.94
CA ARG A 16 47.59 7.10 13.80
C ARG A 16 46.91 7.71 15.04
N SER A 17 47.40 7.32 16.22
CA SER A 17 47.23 8.03 17.50
C SER A 17 48.28 9.15 17.64
N PRO A 18 48.07 10.10 18.55
CA PRO A 18 49.13 10.36 19.54
C PRO A 18 48.62 10.51 20.98
N SER A 19 49.60 10.42 21.87
CA SER A 19 49.58 10.13 23.30
C SER A 19 49.24 11.27 24.27
N CYS A 20 48.63 10.86 25.40
CA CYS A 20 48.65 11.38 26.78
C CYS A 20 49.38 12.69 27.13
N CYS A 21 48.65 13.59 27.83
CA CYS A 21 49.14 14.28 29.03
C CYS A 21 47.99 14.69 29.99
N ARG A 22 48.02 14.11 31.20
CA ARG A 22 47.59 14.57 32.55
C ARG A 22 46.24 15.27 32.77
N SER A 23 45.43 14.62 33.62
CA SER A 23 44.29 15.18 34.37
C SER A 23 44.73 16.22 35.42
N PRO A 24 43.78 17.05 35.92
CA PRO A 24 43.24 16.71 37.25
C PRO A 24 41.72 16.76 37.34
N ALA A 25 41.25 16.01 38.34
CA ALA A 25 39.87 15.77 38.76
C ALA A 25 38.90 16.96 38.67
N ARG A 26 37.68 16.69 38.18
CA ARG A 26 36.43 17.19 38.74
C ARG A 26 35.20 16.47 38.18
N SER A 27 34.38 15.99 39.11
CA SER A 27 32.93 15.74 39.02
C SER A 27 32.37 14.98 37.82
N SER A 28 31.99 13.73 38.07
CA SER A 28 31.11 12.90 37.27
C SER A 28 29.82 13.63 36.86
N PRO A 29 29.50 13.77 35.57
CA PRO A 29 28.13 13.98 35.14
C PRO A 29 27.46 12.60 35.06
N ARG A 30 26.28 12.50 35.67
CA ARG A 30 25.38 11.35 35.51
C ARG A 30 25.18 11.10 34.01
N ARG A 31 25.44 9.87 33.57
CA ARG A 31 25.07 9.43 32.22
C ARG A 31 23.57 9.62 32.05
N HIS A 32 23.18 10.42 31.06
CA HIS A 32 21.81 10.46 30.57
C HIS A 32 21.48 9.09 29.95
N PRO A 33 20.27 8.54 30.16
CA PRO A 33 19.88 7.25 29.59
C PRO A 33 19.49 7.43 28.12
N LEU A 34 20.46 7.68 27.24
CA LEU A 34 20.25 7.67 25.78
C LEU A 34 21.39 7.02 24.98
N ASP A 35 22.36 6.39 25.65
CA ASP A 35 23.43 5.62 24.98
C ASP A 35 23.20 4.10 25.13
N SER A 36 22.07 3.58 24.61
CA SER A 36 21.90 2.14 24.38
C SER A 36 21.66 1.90 22.89
N PRO A 37 22.50 1.09 22.19
CA PRO A 37 22.25 0.67 20.81
C PRO A 37 21.05 -0.30 20.66
N ASP A 38 20.31 -0.56 21.74
CA ASP A 38 19.30 -1.61 21.84
C ASP A 38 17.88 -1.15 21.50
N LEU A 39 17.71 -0.05 20.76
CA LEU A 39 16.45 0.31 20.10
C LEU A 39 16.22 -0.53 18.83
N VAL A 40 16.67 -1.79 18.87
CA VAL A 40 16.34 -2.82 17.90
C VAL A 40 14.94 -3.32 18.23
N TRP A 41 13.96 -2.89 17.44
CA TRP A 41 12.65 -3.49 17.24
C TRP A 41 12.16 -4.40 18.37
N ARG A 42 11.40 -3.86 19.33
CA ARG A 42 10.43 -4.68 20.05
C ARG A 42 9.28 -4.99 19.08
N ALA A 43 9.53 -5.85 18.09
CA ALA A 43 8.46 -6.52 17.38
C ALA A 43 7.60 -7.20 18.44
N CYS A 44 6.29 -6.98 18.38
CA CYS A 44 5.38 -7.73 19.22
C CYS A 44 5.59 -9.20 18.85
N LYS A 45 6.02 -10.02 19.80
CA LYS A 45 6.21 -11.45 19.58
C LYS A 45 4.82 -12.05 19.40
N MET A 46 4.40 -12.23 18.15
CA MET A 46 3.11 -12.79 17.81
C MET A 46 3.32 -14.02 16.94
N GLN A 47 2.59 -15.07 17.23
CA GLN A 47 2.56 -16.31 16.44
C GLN A 47 1.11 -16.75 16.26
N ARG A 48 0.88 -17.60 15.25
CA ARG A 48 -0.47 -18.10 14.95
C ARG A 48 -1.12 -18.81 16.14
N GLY A 49 -0.31 -19.49 16.96
CA GLY A 49 -0.74 -20.21 18.16
C GLY A 49 -1.19 -19.33 19.33
N ASP A 50 -1.02 -18.01 19.26
CA ASP A 50 -1.52 -17.09 20.29
C ASP A 50 -3.05 -16.91 20.19
N PHE A 51 -3.68 -17.38 19.11
CA PHE A 51 -5.12 -17.36 18.87
C PHE A 51 -5.71 -18.77 18.99
N GLY A 52 -6.57 -18.97 19.99
CA GLY A 52 -7.21 -20.27 20.28
C GLY A 52 -8.29 -20.64 19.26
N THR A 53 -8.85 -19.65 18.55
CA THR A 53 -9.86 -19.88 17.50
C THR A 53 -9.63 -19.00 16.27
N LEU A 54 -10.20 -19.40 15.13
CA LEU A 54 -10.20 -18.57 13.91
C LEU A 54 -10.96 -17.25 14.12
N GLN A 55 -12.00 -17.27 14.94
CA GLN A 55 -12.78 -16.09 15.29
C GLN A 55 -11.96 -15.05 16.06
N GLU A 56 -11.09 -15.49 16.99
CA GLU A 56 -10.18 -14.61 17.72
C GLU A 56 -9.16 -13.96 16.79
N LEU A 57 -8.58 -14.74 15.87
CA LEU A 57 -7.67 -14.21 14.86
C LEU A 57 -8.38 -13.23 13.92
N ALA A 58 -9.59 -13.55 13.46
CA ALA A 58 -10.40 -12.64 12.63
C ALA A 58 -10.68 -11.31 13.36
N GLN A 59 -11.03 -11.35 14.64
CA GLN A 59 -11.22 -10.15 15.45
C GLN A 59 -9.95 -9.32 15.56
N TYR A 60 -8.79 -9.94 15.70
CA TYR A 60 -7.51 -9.23 15.69
C TYR A 60 -7.22 -8.58 14.33
N ILE A 61 -7.43 -9.33 13.25
CA ILE A 61 -7.20 -8.87 11.88
C ILE A 61 -8.07 -7.66 11.54
N VAL A 62 -9.36 -7.67 11.86
CA VAL A 62 -10.24 -6.51 11.55
C VAL A 62 -9.80 -5.25 12.29
N GLN A 63 -9.31 -5.36 13.52
CA GLN A 63 -8.77 -4.21 14.26
C GLN A 63 -7.49 -3.68 13.61
N LEU A 64 -6.60 -4.56 13.16
CA LEU A 64 -5.41 -4.15 12.42
C LEU A 64 -5.74 -3.50 11.08
N GLU A 65 -6.60 -4.11 10.27
CA GLU A 65 -7.03 -3.53 9.00
C GLU A 65 -7.61 -2.14 9.18
N ARG A 66 -8.49 -1.97 10.18
CA ARG A 66 -9.04 -0.66 10.51
C ARG A 66 -7.94 0.32 10.91
N GLY A 67 -7.06 -0.06 11.82
CA GLY A 67 -5.99 0.80 12.30
C GLY A 67 -5.02 1.24 11.18
N TYR A 68 -4.64 0.32 10.29
CA TYR A 68 -3.81 0.65 9.13
C TYR A 68 -4.54 1.52 8.11
N THR A 69 -5.82 1.24 7.84
CA THR A 69 -6.64 2.04 6.93
C THR A 69 -6.79 3.47 7.44
N GLU A 70 -7.07 3.65 8.74
CA GLU A 70 -7.18 4.96 9.37
C GLU A 70 -5.85 5.73 9.34
N LYS A 71 -4.72 5.06 9.59
CA LYS A 71 -3.37 5.67 9.47
C LYS A 71 -3.09 6.13 8.05
N ILE A 72 -3.30 5.26 7.05
CA ILE A 72 -3.09 5.59 5.64
C ILE A 72 -4.00 6.75 5.24
N PHE A 73 -5.29 6.68 5.57
CA PHE A 73 -6.23 7.75 5.24
C PHE A 73 -5.82 9.08 5.87
N HIS A 74 -5.42 9.08 7.15
CA HIS A 74 -4.96 10.28 7.83
C HIS A 74 -3.72 10.88 7.15
N ALA A 75 -2.77 10.03 6.72
CA ALA A 75 -1.59 10.45 5.97
C ALA A 75 -1.95 11.09 4.63
N LEU A 76 -2.90 10.52 3.90
CA LEU A 76 -3.42 11.10 2.65
C LEU A 76 -4.15 12.42 2.90
N TYR A 77 -5.01 12.47 3.91
CA TYR A 77 -5.80 13.64 4.27
C TYR A 77 -4.93 14.84 4.65
N LYS A 78 -3.99 14.67 5.59
CA LYS A 78 -3.13 15.77 6.04
C LYS A 78 -2.19 16.28 4.94
N ASN A 79 -1.95 15.48 3.90
CA ASN A 79 -1.13 15.81 2.75
C ASN A 79 -1.93 16.13 1.49
N ALA A 80 -3.26 16.21 1.54
CA ALA A 80 -4.08 16.29 0.32
C ALA A 80 -3.69 17.47 -0.58
N GLY A 81 -3.46 18.66 -0.01
CA GLY A 81 -2.98 19.82 -0.79
C GLY A 81 -1.63 19.59 -1.48
N ASN A 82 -0.68 18.93 -0.79
CA ASN A 82 0.62 18.58 -1.37
C ASN A 82 0.46 17.50 -2.45
N ILE A 83 -0.36 16.48 -2.21
CA ILE A 83 -0.62 15.40 -3.16
C ILE A 83 -1.22 15.96 -4.44
N GLN A 84 -2.23 16.83 -4.34
CA GLN A 84 -2.82 17.48 -5.50
C GLN A 84 -1.78 18.30 -6.29
N ALA A 85 -0.97 19.10 -5.58
CA ALA A 85 0.07 19.89 -6.22
C ALA A 85 1.10 19.02 -6.96
N TRP A 86 1.60 17.96 -6.31
CA TRP A 86 2.62 17.07 -6.89
C TRP A 86 2.08 16.20 -8.02
N TYR A 87 0.84 15.71 -7.91
CA TYR A 87 0.19 14.97 -8.98
C TYR A 87 -0.02 15.83 -10.24
N ASN A 88 -0.31 17.11 -10.06
CA ASN A 88 -0.55 18.06 -11.15
C ASN A 88 0.76 18.66 -11.70
N GLU A 89 1.89 18.49 -11.02
CA GLU A 89 3.19 19.06 -11.41
C GLU A 89 3.61 18.73 -12.86
N PRO A 90 3.40 17.50 -13.38
CA PRO A 90 3.78 17.19 -14.76
C PRO A 90 3.04 18.02 -15.82
N ASN A 91 1.87 18.60 -15.49
CA ASN A 91 1.13 19.52 -16.36
C ASN A 91 1.89 20.83 -16.62
N LYS A 92 2.94 21.15 -15.85
CA LYS A 92 3.80 22.32 -16.12
C LYS A 92 4.77 22.10 -17.28
N VAL A 93 4.99 20.85 -17.68
CA VAL A 93 5.97 20.47 -18.70
C VAL A 93 5.37 19.49 -19.74
N PRO A 94 4.19 19.76 -20.32
CA PRO A 94 3.48 18.81 -21.19
C PRO A 94 4.30 18.47 -22.45
N LYS A 95 5.04 19.45 -22.99
CA LYS A 95 5.93 19.28 -24.15
C LYS A 95 7.07 18.28 -23.91
N THR A 96 7.50 18.11 -22.64
CA THR A 96 8.56 17.17 -22.29
C THR A 96 8.13 15.72 -22.51
N TRP A 97 6.84 15.43 -22.36
CA TRP A 97 6.27 14.08 -22.43
C TRP A 97 5.62 13.76 -23.77
N ALA A 98 5.31 14.78 -24.57
CA ALA A 98 4.67 14.64 -25.87
C ALA A 98 5.39 13.62 -26.78
N GLY A 99 4.65 12.64 -27.29
CA GLY A 99 5.17 11.60 -28.19
C GLY A 99 6.06 10.54 -27.53
N LYS A 100 6.29 10.59 -26.21
CA LYS A 100 7.11 9.60 -25.49
C LYS A 100 6.32 8.48 -24.84
N MET A 101 5.00 8.65 -24.71
CA MET A 101 4.11 7.67 -24.12
C MET A 101 3.35 6.90 -25.21
N ILE A 102 3.07 5.62 -24.97
CA ILE A 102 2.18 4.84 -25.82
C ILE A 102 0.76 5.23 -25.44
N ILE A 103 0.11 6.00 -26.32
CA ILE A 103 -1.26 6.47 -26.14
C ILE A 103 -2.15 5.74 -27.14
N ARG A 104 -3.20 5.07 -26.66
CA ARG A 104 -4.19 4.47 -27.56
C ARG A 104 -5.02 5.58 -28.21
N PRO A 105 -5.47 5.41 -29.47
CA PRO A 105 -6.32 6.41 -30.11
C PRO A 105 -7.55 6.74 -29.26
N GLY A 106 -7.73 8.02 -28.94
CA GLY A 106 -8.86 8.51 -28.14
C GLY A 106 -8.72 8.36 -26.62
N GLU A 107 -7.59 7.87 -26.11
CA GLU A 107 -7.31 7.80 -24.67
C GLU A 107 -6.39 8.96 -24.22
N PRO A 108 -6.52 9.44 -22.98
CA PRO A 108 -5.56 10.40 -22.42
C PRO A 108 -4.18 9.76 -22.22
N SER A 109 -3.17 10.58 -21.92
CA SER A 109 -1.83 10.06 -21.62
C SER A 109 -1.85 9.15 -20.38
N PRO A 110 -1.12 8.02 -20.38
CA PRO A 110 -1.10 7.12 -19.22
C PRO A 110 -0.49 7.83 -18.00
N TRP A 111 -1.29 7.96 -16.94
CA TRP A 111 -0.93 8.76 -15.74
C TRP A 111 -0.73 7.90 -14.47
N GLU A 112 -0.77 6.57 -14.62
CA GLU A 112 -0.68 5.58 -13.55
C GLU A 112 0.56 5.81 -12.66
N GLN A 113 1.74 5.97 -13.28
CA GLN A 113 3.01 6.19 -12.56
C GLN A 113 3.06 7.49 -11.77
N VAL A 114 2.30 8.52 -12.18
CA VAL A 114 2.25 9.80 -11.45
C VAL A 114 1.50 9.63 -10.13
N GLY A 115 0.38 8.90 -10.15
CA GLY A 115 -0.32 8.53 -8.92
C GLY A 115 0.57 7.70 -8.01
N GLU A 116 1.18 6.64 -8.56
CA GLU A 116 2.04 5.72 -7.80
C GLU A 116 3.17 6.46 -7.07
N ILE A 117 3.98 7.24 -7.79
CA ILE A 117 5.15 7.92 -7.20
C ILE A 117 4.75 8.90 -6.09
N VAL A 118 3.66 9.65 -6.28
CA VAL A 118 3.19 10.65 -5.32
C VAL A 118 2.65 9.98 -4.06
N ILE A 119 1.78 8.99 -4.21
CA ILE A 119 1.17 8.30 -3.07
C ILE A 119 2.23 7.54 -2.28
N VAL A 120 3.08 6.76 -2.94
CA VAL A 120 4.13 5.97 -2.29
C VAL A 120 5.16 6.88 -1.62
N GLY A 121 5.51 8.00 -2.25
CA GLY A 121 6.38 9.01 -1.66
C GLY A 121 5.82 9.60 -0.35
N VAL A 122 4.51 9.87 -0.30
CA VAL A 122 3.83 10.30 0.94
C VAL A 122 3.90 9.20 1.99
N ILE A 123 3.49 7.97 1.67
CA ILE A 123 3.45 6.88 2.65
C ILE A 123 4.84 6.63 3.26
N ASN A 124 5.88 6.54 2.44
CA ASN A 124 7.26 6.35 2.92
C ASN A 124 7.75 7.49 3.80
N ARG A 125 7.32 8.73 3.54
CA ARG A 125 7.70 9.89 4.35
C ARG A 125 6.93 9.94 5.67
N GLU A 126 5.65 9.57 5.66
CA GLU A 126 4.79 9.62 6.85
C GLU A 126 5.03 8.47 7.83
N PHE A 127 5.49 7.32 7.32
CA PHE A 127 5.74 6.11 8.10
C PHE A 127 7.17 5.62 7.86
N PRO A 128 8.21 6.34 8.34
CA PRO A 128 9.60 5.95 8.13
C PRO A 128 9.94 4.60 8.79
N GLU A 129 9.13 4.14 9.74
CA GLU A 129 9.25 2.82 10.35
C GLU A 129 8.64 1.69 9.51
N TRP A 130 7.88 2.00 8.46
CA TRP A 130 7.40 1.03 7.48
C TRP A 130 8.41 0.95 6.34
N PHE A 131 9.19 -0.13 6.31
CA PHE A 131 10.26 -0.27 5.35
C PHE A 131 9.84 -1.14 4.16
N PRO A 132 10.33 -0.85 2.93
CA PRO A 132 10.09 -1.70 1.77
C PRO A 132 10.55 -3.14 2.01
N VAL A 133 9.72 -4.12 1.62
CA VAL A 133 10.05 -5.54 1.73
C VAL A 133 10.06 -6.21 0.35
N GLY A 134 11.15 -6.90 0.04
CA GLY A 134 11.32 -7.64 -1.20
C GLY A 134 10.55 -8.95 -1.20
N LEU A 135 9.31 -8.92 -1.67
CA LEU A 135 8.50 -10.12 -1.90
C LEU A 135 8.41 -10.42 -3.40
N PRO A 136 8.31 -11.69 -3.83
CA PRO A 136 8.20 -12.02 -5.25
C PRO A 136 6.79 -11.79 -5.82
N ILE A 137 5.77 -11.77 -4.95
CA ILE A 137 4.36 -11.60 -5.30
C ILE A 137 3.79 -10.43 -4.47
N GLY A 138 2.91 -9.62 -5.06
CA GLY A 138 2.28 -8.49 -4.38
C GLY A 138 1.84 -7.36 -5.29
N SER A 139 1.11 -6.42 -4.70
CA SER A 139 0.91 -5.07 -5.21
C SER A 139 2.23 -4.34 -5.48
N GLU A 140 2.14 -3.23 -6.22
CA GLU A 140 3.28 -2.40 -6.60
C GLU A 140 4.13 -2.02 -5.38
N THR A 141 3.48 -1.52 -4.32
CA THR A 141 4.14 -1.17 -3.06
C THR A 141 3.89 -2.22 -1.98
N ARG A 142 4.99 -2.61 -1.32
CA ARG A 142 5.03 -3.61 -0.27
C ARG A 142 5.88 -3.10 0.89
N LEU A 143 5.23 -2.86 2.01
CA LEU A 143 5.87 -2.32 3.22
C LEU A 143 5.75 -3.33 4.36
N SER A 144 6.79 -3.44 5.17
CA SER A 144 6.75 -4.19 6.41
C SER A 144 6.71 -3.22 7.58
N SER A 145 5.70 -3.38 8.43
CA SER A 145 5.57 -2.71 9.72
C SER A 145 5.83 -3.74 10.85
N PRO A 146 5.76 -3.37 12.14
CA PRO A 146 6.01 -4.31 13.22
C PRO A 146 5.10 -5.57 13.22
N ASP A 147 3.83 -5.43 12.85
CA ASP A 147 2.79 -6.48 12.96
C ASP A 147 2.04 -6.76 11.64
N ALA A 148 2.44 -6.10 10.53
CA ALA A 148 1.79 -6.28 9.24
C ALA A 148 2.77 -6.25 8.04
N VAL A 149 2.33 -6.88 6.96
CA VAL A 149 2.81 -6.62 5.60
C VAL A 149 1.71 -5.89 4.85
N ILE A 150 2.00 -4.65 4.47
CA ILE A 150 1.04 -3.74 3.87
C ILE A 150 1.31 -3.70 2.37
N HIS A 151 0.35 -4.23 1.62
CA HIS A 151 0.31 -4.14 0.17
C HIS A 151 -0.53 -2.92 -0.20
N ILE A 152 0.08 -1.97 -0.91
CA ILE A 152 -0.59 -0.79 -1.44
C ILE A 152 -0.51 -0.82 -2.96
N ASP A 153 -1.66 -0.68 -3.60
CA ASP A 153 -1.77 -0.57 -5.04
C ASP A 153 -2.42 0.76 -5.41
N VAL A 154 -1.84 1.48 -6.37
CA VAL A 154 -2.39 2.77 -6.81
C VAL A 154 -3.11 2.57 -8.14
N LYS A 155 -4.36 3.02 -8.19
CA LYS A 155 -5.21 2.97 -9.37
C LYS A 155 -5.48 4.38 -9.86
N THR A 156 -5.63 4.54 -11.17
CA THR A 156 -6.05 5.82 -11.75
C THR A 156 -7.33 5.65 -12.56
N HIS A 157 -8.30 6.52 -12.32
CA HIS A 157 -9.56 6.54 -13.06
C HIS A 157 -9.85 7.95 -13.57
N LYS A 158 -10.37 8.06 -14.79
CA LYS A 158 -10.88 9.32 -15.32
C LYS A 158 -12.25 9.60 -14.66
N GLU A 159 -12.53 10.86 -14.37
CA GLU A 159 -13.87 11.33 -14.01
C GLU A 159 -14.91 10.85 -15.03
N GLY A 160 -16.02 10.30 -14.53
CA GLY A 160 -17.09 9.74 -15.36
C GLY A 160 -16.85 8.32 -15.88
N ASP A 161 -15.75 7.64 -15.52
CA ASP A 161 -15.58 6.20 -15.81
C ASP A 161 -16.76 5.39 -15.21
N THR A 162 -17.32 4.50 -16.00
CA THR A 162 -18.48 3.67 -15.61
C THR A 162 -18.24 2.75 -14.42
N ASP A 163 -16.99 2.37 -14.17
CA ASP A 163 -16.60 1.54 -13.03
C ASP A 163 -16.30 2.39 -11.77
N LEU A 164 -16.00 3.69 -11.94
CA LEU A 164 -15.71 4.60 -10.82
C LEU A 164 -16.89 4.66 -9.84
N ASP A 165 -16.58 4.72 -8.54
CA ASP A 165 -17.57 4.72 -7.45
C ASP A 165 -18.45 3.44 -7.37
N ARG A 166 -18.16 2.41 -8.17
CA ARG A 166 -18.94 1.16 -8.20
C ARG A 166 -18.06 -0.05 -7.96
N THR A 167 -17.05 -0.26 -8.82
CA THR A 167 -16.20 -1.43 -8.74
C THR A 167 -14.74 -1.13 -9.05
N GLN A 168 -13.82 -1.85 -8.40
CA GLN A 168 -12.40 -1.81 -8.74
C GLN A 168 -11.90 -3.18 -9.18
N ASP A 169 -11.24 -3.25 -10.34
CA ASP A 169 -10.53 -4.46 -10.77
C ASP A 169 -9.29 -4.69 -9.89
N VAL A 170 -9.15 -5.92 -9.38
CA VAL A 170 -8.01 -6.40 -8.59
C VAL A 170 -7.50 -7.73 -9.12
N ARG A 171 -6.21 -8.00 -8.93
CA ARG A 171 -5.57 -9.26 -9.35
C ARG A 171 -5.36 -10.21 -8.16
N PRO A 172 -5.21 -11.51 -8.40
CA PRO A 172 -4.89 -12.49 -7.35
C PRO A 172 -3.67 -12.12 -6.52
N GLU A 173 -2.66 -11.50 -7.14
CA GLU A 173 -1.44 -11.03 -6.47
C GLU A 173 -1.66 -9.83 -5.54
N GLN A 174 -2.86 -9.25 -5.50
CA GLN A 174 -3.17 -8.02 -4.77
C GLN A 174 -4.11 -8.24 -3.58
N ILE A 175 -4.57 -9.48 -3.38
CA ILE A 175 -5.50 -9.84 -2.30
C ILE A 175 -5.04 -11.13 -1.63
N SER A 176 -5.30 -11.25 -0.33
CA SER A 176 -4.94 -12.43 0.45
C SER A 176 -5.94 -13.56 0.32
N SER A 177 -5.49 -14.82 0.31
CA SER A 177 -6.28 -16.02 0.58
C SER A 177 -6.55 -16.19 2.07
N ASP A 178 -7.35 -17.20 2.42
CA ASP A 178 -7.40 -17.78 3.76
C ASP A 178 -6.30 -18.82 3.96
N GLU A 179 -6.34 -19.56 5.08
CA GLU A 179 -5.34 -20.60 5.42
C GLU A 179 -5.44 -21.83 4.51
N ASP A 180 -6.58 -22.05 3.84
CA ASP A 180 -6.84 -23.20 2.96
C ASP A 180 -6.66 -22.86 1.46
N GLU A 181 -6.22 -21.65 1.14
CA GLU A 181 -6.03 -21.14 -0.23
C GLU A 181 -7.31 -21.18 -1.09
N ASN A 182 -8.47 -20.93 -0.47
CA ASN A 182 -9.75 -20.99 -1.15
C ASN A 182 -9.92 -19.89 -2.21
N TYR A 183 -10.64 -20.26 -3.28
CA TYR A 183 -11.09 -19.33 -4.31
C TYR A 183 -12.13 -18.35 -3.76
N LEU A 184 -12.16 -17.16 -4.34
CA LEU A 184 -13.22 -16.20 -4.08
C LEU A 184 -14.54 -16.69 -4.64
N GLN A 185 -15.63 -16.25 -4.00
CA GLN A 185 -16.99 -16.58 -4.41
C GLN A 185 -17.87 -15.33 -4.45
N ASP A 186 -18.80 -15.29 -5.40
CA ASP A 186 -19.98 -14.42 -5.38
C ASP A 186 -21.24 -15.27 -5.16
N ALA A 187 -22.41 -14.63 -5.14
CA ALA A 187 -23.71 -15.31 -5.03
C ALA A 187 -23.98 -16.37 -6.13
N ARG A 188 -23.16 -16.42 -7.19
CA ARG A 188 -23.26 -17.40 -8.29
C ARG A 188 -22.19 -18.50 -8.21
N GLY A 189 -21.38 -18.52 -7.14
CA GLY A 189 -20.36 -19.55 -6.86
C GLY A 189 -18.91 -19.04 -7.01
N LEU A 190 -18.00 -19.89 -7.48
CA LEU A 190 -16.56 -19.60 -7.61
C LEU A 190 -16.23 -18.53 -8.67
N LEU A 191 -15.26 -17.67 -8.36
CA LEU A 191 -14.73 -16.62 -9.22
C LEU A 191 -13.27 -16.87 -9.57
N GLY A 192 -12.92 -16.56 -10.82
CA GLY A 192 -11.55 -16.57 -11.34
C GLY A 192 -11.03 -17.96 -11.70
N ASP A 193 -9.92 -17.97 -12.43
CA ASP A 193 -9.14 -19.17 -12.79
C ASP A 193 -7.99 -19.48 -11.82
N SER A 194 -7.75 -18.58 -10.87
CA SER A 194 -6.74 -18.67 -9.82
C SER A 194 -7.40 -18.31 -8.49
N PRO A 195 -6.95 -18.85 -7.35
CA PRO A 195 -7.26 -18.29 -6.05
C PRO A 195 -6.42 -17.02 -5.80
N PRO A 196 -6.79 -16.19 -4.80
CA PRO A 196 -5.92 -15.15 -4.26
C PRO A 196 -4.51 -15.69 -3.94
N LYS A 197 -3.47 -14.88 -4.16
CA LYS A 197 -2.06 -15.32 -4.08
C LYS A 197 -1.28 -14.71 -2.91
N LEU A 198 -1.82 -13.73 -2.21
CA LEU A 198 -1.20 -13.29 -0.96
C LEU A 198 -1.61 -14.24 0.17
N PRO A 199 -0.73 -14.57 1.12
CA PRO A 199 -1.17 -15.31 2.30
C PRO A 199 -2.00 -14.39 3.22
N PRO A 200 -2.82 -14.93 4.13
CA PRO A 200 -3.51 -14.11 5.14
C PRO A 200 -2.54 -13.43 6.12
N TYR A 201 -1.38 -14.03 6.33
CA TYR A 201 -0.30 -13.49 7.14
C TYR A 201 1.05 -14.08 6.71
N TYR A 202 2.13 -13.42 7.08
CA TYR A 202 3.50 -13.87 6.83
C TYR A 202 4.19 -14.25 8.13
N GLU A 203 4.94 -15.34 8.12
CA GLU A 203 5.80 -15.75 9.23
C GLU A 203 7.27 -15.46 8.87
N PHE A 204 7.79 -14.33 9.35
CA PHE A 204 9.18 -13.92 9.07
C PHE A 204 10.22 -14.59 9.98
N GLY A 205 9.76 -15.43 10.92
CA GLY A 205 10.60 -16.14 11.88
C GLY A 205 9.80 -16.54 13.12
N PRO A 206 10.44 -17.17 14.11
CA PRO A 206 9.78 -17.60 15.33
C PRO A 206 9.13 -16.42 16.06
N ASN A 207 7.82 -16.49 16.27
CA ASN A 207 7.03 -15.43 16.92
C ASN A 207 7.06 -14.09 16.17
N LEU A 208 7.13 -14.11 14.83
CA LEU A 208 7.04 -12.91 14.00
C LEU A 208 5.99 -13.10 12.89
N LEU A 209 4.75 -13.25 13.32
CA LEU A 209 3.58 -13.23 12.45
C LEU A 209 3.24 -11.79 12.09
N LYS A 210 3.00 -11.54 10.80
CA LYS A 210 2.61 -10.23 10.27
C LYS A 210 1.37 -10.37 9.40
N ILE A 211 0.29 -9.70 9.76
CA ILE A 211 -0.98 -9.77 9.01
C ILE A 211 -0.84 -9.09 7.64
N THR A 212 -1.41 -9.70 6.62
CA THR A 212 -1.48 -9.10 5.29
C THR A 212 -2.59 -8.06 5.25
N ILE A 213 -2.22 -6.81 4.92
CA ILE A 213 -3.15 -5.70 4.70
C ILE A 213 -3.17 -5.38 3.20
N SER A 214 -4.34 -5.43 2.57
CA SER A 214 -4.51 -5.14 1.14
C SER A 214 -5.26 -3.82 0.94
N ALA A 215 -4.51 -2.74 0.73
CA ALA A 215 -5.04 -1.39 0.58
C ALA A 215 -4.85 -0.86 -0.85
N PHE A 216 -5.79 -0.04 -1.29
CA PHE A 216 -5.83 0.50 -2.64
C PHE A 216 -6.14 1.98 -2.60
N VAL A 217 -5.38 2.78 -3.35
CA VAL A 217 -5.61 4.21 -3.51
C VAL A 217 -6.05 4.49 -4.93
N ILE A 218 -7.26 5.00 -5.12
CA ILE A 218 -7.76 5.43 -6.43
C ILE A 218 -7.53 6.93 -6.57
N CYS A 219 -6.65 7.33 -7.48
CA CYS A 219 -6.51 8.70 -7.94
C CYS A 219 -7.51 8.96 -9.08
N VAL A 220 -8.51 9.82 -8.81
CA VAL A 220 -9.50 10.21 -9.81
C VAL A 220 -9.04 11.52 -10.45
N TYR A 221 -8.97 11.54 -11.78
CA TYR A 221 -8.51 12.70 -12.53
C TYR A 221 -9.50 13.17 -13.58
N GLU A 222 -9.49 14.47 -13.87
CA GLU A 222 -10.18 15.07 -15.01
C GLU A 222 -9.18 15.47 -16.09
N VAL A 223 -9.59 15.35 -17.35
CA VAL A 223 -8.78 15.70 -18.51
C VAL A 223 -9.25 17.03 -19.06
N ASN A 224 -8.35 18.02 -19.13
CA ASN A 224 -8.56 19.19 -19.97
C ASN A 224 -7.95 18.91 -21.35
N GLU A 225 -8.80 18.55 -22.31
CA GLU A 225 -8.37 18.13 -23.65
C GLU A 225 -7.70 19.26 -24.44
N ALA A 226 -8.11 20.52 -24.24
CA ALA A 226 -7.56 21.66 -24.96
C ALA A 226 -6.07 21.91 -24.63
N GLU A 227 -5.69 21.63 -23.39
CA GLU A 227 -4.33 21.87 -22.88
C GLU A 227 -3.54 20.56 -22.69
N GLY A 228 -4.19 19.41 -22.82
CA GLY A 228 -3.60 18.09 -22.60
C GLY A 228 -3.25 17.83 -21.13
N TYR A 229 -3.95 18.48 -20.20
CA TYR A 229 -3.69 18.37 -18.77
C TYR A 229 -4.56 17.32 -18.09
N GLN A 230 -4.02 16.70 -17.04
CA GLN A 230 -4.74 15.75 -16.20
C GLN A 230 -4.64 16.19 -14.74
N TYR A 231 -5.78 16.52 -14.14
CA TYR A 231 -5.84 17.11 -12.80
C TYR A 231 -6.46 16.15 -11.80
N LEU A 232 -5.83 15.99 -10.64
CA LEU A 232 -6.40 15.21 -9.55
C LEU A 232 -7.65 15.91 -8.98
N THR A 233 -8.81 15.26 -9.09
CA THR A 233 -10.09 15.76 -8.59
C THR A 233 -10.51 15.08 -7.29
N ARG A 234 -10.13 13.81 -7.10
CA ARG A 234 -10.42 13.06 -5.87
C ARG A 234 -9.36 11.99 -5.59
N MET A 235 -9.31 11.56 -4.34
CA MET A 235 -8.63 10.35 -3.92
C MET A 235 -9.60 9.46 -3.16
N GLN A 236 -9.58 8.17 -3.43
CA GLN A 236 -10.31 7.19 -2.64
C GLN A 236 -9.33 6.20 -2.04
N LEU A 237 -9.55 5.80 -0.80
CA LEU A 237 -8.84 4.71 -0.15
C LEU A 237 -9.84 3.60 0.12
N PHE A 238 -9.51 2.37 -0.25
CA PHE A 238 -10.25 1.22 0.22
C PHE A 238 -9.35 0.06 0.65
N THR A 239 -9.85 -0.78 1.56
CA THR A 239 -9.14 -1.93 2.12
C THR A 239 -9.98 -3.18 1.94
N VAL A 240 -9.43 -4.16 1.21
CA VAL A 240 -10.10 -5.44 0.96
C VAL A 240 -9.93 -6.33 2.20
N PRO A 241 -11.00 -6.98 2.71
CA PRO A 241 -10.91 -7.86 3.86
C PRO A 241 -9.95 -9.02 3.61
N ASN A 242 -9.08 -9.28 4.57
CA ASN A 242 -8.16 -10.41 4.62
C ASN A 242 -8.92 -11.75 4.46
N GLY A 243 -8.26 -12.78 3.93
CA GLY A 243 -8.95 -14.03 3.65
C GLY A 243 -9.51 -14.73 4.88
N ILE A 244 -8.89 -14.59 6.05
CA ILE A 244 -9.44 -15.12 7.31
C ILE A 244 -10.73 -14.40 7.71
N LEU A 245 -10.89 -13.12 7.39
CA LEU A 245 -12.17 -12.44 7.64
C LEU A 245 -13.28 -13.02 6.78
N ARG A 246 -12.95 -13.45 5.56
CA ARG A 246 -13.90 -13.99 4.58
C ARG A 246 -14.31 -15.43 4.83
N THR A 247 -13.58 -16.16 5.66
CA THR A 247 -14.00 -17.48 6.16
C THR A 247 -14.96 -17.38 7.33
N VAL A 248 -14.89 -16.27 8.08
CA VAL A 248 -15.67 -16.06 9.31
C VAL A 248 -16.92 -15.20 9.07
N HIS A 249 -16.87 -14.32 8.07
CA HIS A 249 -17.96 -13.42 7.70
C HIS A 249 -18.32 -13.58 6.22
N ASP A 250 -19.61 -13.45 5.90
CA ASP A 250 -20.07 -13.49 4.52
C ASP A 250 -19.74 -12.18 3.81
N TYR A 251 -18.71 -12.22 2.96
CA TYR A 251 -18.31 -11.15 2.06
C TYR A 251 -18.60 -11.49 0.59
N THR A 252 -19.53 -12.41 0.28
CA THR A 252 -19.79 -12.82 -1.11
C THR A 252 -20.36 -11.70 -1.99
N ASP A 253 -20.95 -10.67 -1.40
CA ASP A 253 -21.51 -9.51 -2.09
C ASP A 253 -20.47 -8.46 -2.51
N ILE A 254 -19.25 -8.52 -1.94
CA ILE A 254 -18.17 -7.60 -2.30
C ILE A 254 -17.41 -8.04 -3.55
N PHE A 255 -17.45 -9.33 -3.92
CA PHE A 255 -16.70 -9.84 -5.07
C PHE A 255 -17.59 -10.05 -6.30
N GLN A 256 -17.02 -9.74 -7.47
CA GLN A 256 -17.65 -9.95 -8.75
C GLN A 256 -16.63 -10.47 -9.77
N ALA A 257 -17.12 -11.11 -10.83
CA ALA A 257 -16.28 -11.48 -11.97
C ALA A 257 -15.65 -10.22 -12.60
N GLY A 258 -14.37 -10.29 -12.95
CA GLY A 258 -13.67 -9.21 -13.64
C GLY A 258 -14.11 -9.01 -15.09
N LYS A 259 -13.48 -8.03 -15.76
CA LYS A 259 -13.73 -7.72 -17.18
C LYS A 259 -13.51 -8.92 -18.12
N ASP A 260 -12.61 -9.83 -17.73
CA ASP A 260 -12.27 -11.03 -18.48
C ASP A 260 -13.30 -12.18 -18.28
N GLY A 261 -14.40 -11.91 -17.57
CA GLY A 261 -15.45 -12.87 -17.27
C GLY A 261 -15.15 -13.70 -16.02
N ARG A 262 -16.02 -14.69 -15.75
CA ARG A 262 -16.00 -15.47 -14.51
C ARG A 262 -14.78 -16.38 -14.38
N GLN A 263 -14.27 -16.87 -15.50
CA GLN A 263 -13.04 -17.66 -15.60
C GLN A 263 -11.82 -16.76 -15.86
N GLY A 264 -11.99 -15.45 -15.70
CA GLY A 264 -10.95 -14.47 -15.96
C GLY A 264 -9.95 -14.38 -14.82
N HIS A 265 -8.78 -13.85 -15.13
CA HIS A 265 -7.70 -13.74 -14.15
C HIS A 265 -7.93 -12.65 -13.09
N ARG A 266 -8.86 -11.72 -13.33
CA ARG A 266 -9.13 -10.56 -12.46
C ARG A 266 -10.47 -10.69 -11.74
N TYR A 267 -10.53 -10.14 -10.53
CA TYR A 267 -11.76 -9.96 -9.78
C TYR A 267 -12.16 -8.49 -9.76
N ARG A 268 -13.41 -8.22 -9.39
CA ARG A 268 -13.92 -6.88 -9.11
C ARG A 268 -14.38 -6.78 -7.67
N ILE A 269 -13.99 -5.70 -7.00
CA ILE A 269 -14.47 -5.35 -5.67
C ILE A 269 -15.60 -4.34 -5.79
N ASN A 270 -16.77 -4.66 -5.25
CA ASN A 270 -17.93 -3.77 -5.16
C ASN A 270 -17.75 -2.79 -3.99
N LEU A 271 -17.40 -1.54 -4.31
CA LEU A 271 -17.02 -0.53 -3.32
C LEU A 271 -18.19 -0.12 -2.41
N PRO A 272 -19.43 0.10 -2.92
CA PRO A 272 -20.59 0.31 -2.06
C PRO A 272 -20.87 -0.85 -1.09
N ALA A 273 -20.80 -2.10 -1.54
CA ALA A 273 -21.00 -3.26 -0.66
C ALA A 273 -19.93 -3.31 0.43
N LEU A 274 -18.67 -3.06 0.07
CA LEU A 274 -17.56 -2.98 1.01
C LEU A 274 -17.81 -1.94 2.13
N ALA A 275 -18.32 -0.75 1.78
CA ALA A 275 -18.66 0.28 2.76
C ALA A 275 -19.91 -0.05 3.60
N ASN A 276 -20.84 -0.85 3.08
CA ASN A 276 -22.02 -1.30 3.83
C ASN A 276 -21.65 -2.27 4.96
N HIS A 277 -20.62 -3.10 4.75
CA HIS A 277 -20.06 -3.94 5.82
C HIS A 277 -19.43 -3.06 6.90
N GLU A 278 -18.46 -2.22 6.52
CA GLU A 278 -17.89 -1.22 7.42
C GLU A 278 -17.45 0.04 6.66
N VAL A 279 -18.00 1.21 7.05
CA VAL A 279 -17.77 2.49 6.35
C VAL A 279 -16.28 2.84 6.22
N TRP A 280 -15.44 2.50 7.19
CA TRP A 280 -14.01 2.80 7.15
C TRP A 280 -13.26 2.07 6.03
N ARG A 281 -13.84 1.01 5.45
CA ARG A 281 -13.21 0.24 4.38
C ARG A 281 -13.21 0.95 3.03
N TRP A 282 -13.98 2.02 2.86
CA TRP A 282 -13.91 2.87 1.66
C TRP A 282 -14.19 4.32 1.99
N ARG A 283 -13.21 5.19 1.74
CA ARG A 283 -13.25 6.61 2.09
C ARG A 283 -12.79 7.47 0.93
N GLU A 284 -13.29 8.71 0.87
CA GLU A 284 -12.99 9.65 -0.22
C GLU A 284 -12.56 11.02 0.31
N ILE A 285 -11.54 11.58 -0.33
CA ILE A 285 -11.15 12.99 -0.26
C ILE A 285 -11.46 13.60 -1.62
N ARG A 286 -12.28 14.66 -1.64
CA ARG A 286 -12.65 15.39 -2.86
C ARG A 286 -12.06 16.79 -2.83
N TYR A 287 -11.33 17.14 -3.88
CA TYR A 287 -10.78 18.49 -4.03
C TYR A 287 -11.84 19.46 -4.52
N LYS A 288 -11.76 20.69 -4.03
CA LYS A 288 -12.62 21.83 -4.39
C LYS A 288 -11.73 22.97 -4.88
N GLU A 289 -12.35 24.02 -5.40
CA GLU A 289 -11.65 25.25 -5.78
C GLU A 289 -10.81 25.81 -4.62
N TYR A 290 -11.36 25.77 -3.40
CA TYR A 290 -10.71 26.26 -2.18
C TYR A 290 -10.59 25.14 -1.13
N GLY A 291 -9.69 24.18 -1.37
CA GLY A 291 -9.35 23.13 -0.41
C GLY A 291 -9.92 21.76 -0.79
N PHE A 292 -10.29 20.97 0.22
CA PHE A 292 -10.79 19.61 0.04
C PHE A 292 -11.72 19.21 1.18
N GLU A 293 -12.60 18.24 0.92
CA GLU A 293 -13.55 17.70 1.88
C GLU A 293 -13.50 16.17 1.91
N VAL A 294 -13.96 15.58 3.01
CA VAL A 294 -14.19 14.14 3.13
C VAL A 294 -15.66 13.87 2.82
N THR A 295 -15.92 13.01 1.83
CA THR A 295 -17.29 12.73 1.35
C THR A 295 -17.79 11.33 1.69
N LYS A 296 -16.89 10.46 2.16
CA LYS A 296 -17.16 9.07 2.59
C LYS A 296 -16.27 8.71 3.79
#